data_AF-A0A2H0MVA6-F1
#
_entry.id   AF-A0A2H0MVA6-F1
#
_cell.length_a   1.000
_cell.length_b   1.000
_cell.length_c   1.000
_cell.angle_alpha   90.00
_cell.angle_beta   90.00
_cell.angle_gamma   90.00
#
_symmetry.space_group_name_H-M   'P 1'
#
loop_
_entity.id
_entity.type
_entity.pdbx_description
1 polymer ?
#
loop_
_entity_poly.entity_id
_entity_poly.type
_entity_poly.pdbx_seq_one_letter_code
_entity_poly.pdbx_strand_id
1 'polypeptide(L)'
;MKVNFTAILLLTFSIGIWGTIPQAVWAAEECAPEGTKKIKVEGYFSQKFRKDEKKIKAEYKTIGNVRTALRPYPLGDTSKNFAIGRCVPAYIARHILQVSQKYTSGIESLVVQEFIPAHWVGVGATMFDELSQQTVTPEQVSQLLNPDLNDEEFHALYKSLTIQDEKVPFFGLKVPNVKKRHQESE
;
A
#
# COMPACT_ATOMS: atom_id res chain seq x y z
N MET A 1 -42.59 -57.72 -44.88
CA MET A 1 -43.28 -57.96 -43.59
C MET A 1 -43.25 -56.64 -42.81
N LYS A 2 -44.41 -56.05 -42.52
CA LYS A 2 -44.58 -54.77 -41.80
C LYS A 2 -44.61 -55.04 -40.29
N VAL A 3 -43.85 -54.27 -39.49
CA VAL A 3 -44.15 -53.92 -38.08
C VAL A 3 -43.33 -52.64 -37.77
N ASN A 4 -43.90 -51.43 -37.85
CA ASN A 4 -44.62 -50.65 -36.83
C ASN A 4 -43.81 -50.15 -35.61
N PHE A 5 -43.54 -48.84 -35.67
CA PHE A 5 -43.54 -47.81 -34.63
C PHE A 5 -43.80 -48.24 -33.18
N THR A 6 -42.83 -47.97 -32.30
CA THR A 6 -43.08 -47.54 -30.92
C THR A 6 -41.96 -46.59 -30.47
N ALA A 7 -42.35 -45.35 -30.20
CA ALA A 7 -41.50 -44.30 -29.68
C ALA A 7 -41.15 -44.56 -28.21
N ILE A 8 -39.88 -44.43 -27.82
CA ILE A 8 -39.48 -44.07 -26.46
C ILE A 8 -38.41 -42.98 -26.57
N LEU A 9 -38.88 -41.76 -26.29
CA LEU A 9 -38.11 -40.55 -26.11
C LEU A 9 -37.41 -40.64 -24.74
N LEU A 10 -36.09 -40.83 -24.72
CA LEU A 10 -35.27 -40.58 -23.52
C LEU A 10 -34.39 -39.37 -23.78
N LEU A 11 -34.92 -38.21 -23.37
CA LEU A 11 -34.21 -36.95 -23.23
C LEU A 11 -33.11 -37.10 -22.15
N THR A 12 -31.88 -37.41 -22.55
CA THR A 12 -30.70 -37.19 -21.72
C THR A 12 -30.25 -35.74 -21.91
N PHE A 13 -30.85 -34.84 -21.14
CA PHE A 13 -30.41 -33.46 -21.04
C PHE A 13 -29.18 -33.42 -20.12
N SER A 14 -28.03 -33.84 -20.66
CA SER A 14 -26.74 -33.69 -19.98
C SER A 14 -26.30 -32.24 -20.09
N ILE A 15 -26.81 -31.41 -19.17
CA ILE A 15 -26.33 -30.05 -18.95
C ILE A 15 -24.90 -30.15 -18.39
N GLY A 16 -23.92 -30.19 -19.29
CA GLY A 16 -22.54 -29.91 -18.94
C GLY A 16 -22.38 -28.41 -18.75
N ILE A 17 -22.80 -27.88 -17.58
CA ILE A 17 -22.29 -26.58 -17.12
C ILE A 17 -20.87 -26.85 -16.60
N TRP A 18 -19.91 -26.89 -17.51
CA TRP A 18 -18.56 -26.46 -17.17
C TRP A 18 -18.62 -24.95 -16.99
N GLY A 19 -19.04 -24.54 -15.79
CA GLY A 19 -18.83 -23.18 -15.33
C GLY A 19 -17.33 -22.97 -15.19
N THR A 20 -16.71 -22.37 -16.20
CA THR A 20 -15.48 -21.62 -15.99
C THR A 20 -15.84 -20.52 -15.00
N ILE A 21 -15.56 -20.72 -13.73
CA ILE A 21 -15.59 -19.64 -12.75
C ILE A 21 -14.50 -18.69 -13.23
N PRO A 22 -14.81 -17.46 -13.71
CA PRO A 22 -13.77 -16.50 -13.99
C PRO A 22 -13.08 -16.25 -12.66
N GLN A 23 -11.85 -16.74 -12.51
CA GLN A 23 -10.99 -16.25 -11.46
C GLN A 23 -10.83 -14.77 -11.76
N ALA A 24 -11.44 -13.94 -10.94
CA ALA A 24 -11.17 -12.52 -10.94
C ALA A 24 -9.72 -12.38 -10.48
N VAL A 25 -8.79 -12.48 -11.43
CA VAL A 25 -7.42 -12.02 -11.26
C VAL A 25 -7.55 -10.51 -11.24
N TRP A 26 -7.51 -9.93 -10.04
CA TRP A 26 -7.45 -8.48 -9.89
C TRP A 26 -6.02 -8.08 -10.26
N ALA A 27 -5.73 -8.07 -11.55
CA ALA A 27 -4.46 -7.57 -12.06
C ALA A 27 -4.28 -6.15 -11.52
N ALA A 28 -3.11 -5.88 -10.95
CA ALA A 28 -2.80 -4.55 -10.47
C ALA A 28 -2.91 -3.56 -11.64
N GLU A 29 -3.79 -2.56 -11.53
CA GLU A 29 -3.97 -1.52 -12.56
C GLU A 29 -2.61 -0.90 -12.93
N GLU A 30 -2.24 -0.82 -14.21
CA GLU A 30 -0.95 -0.22 -14.59
C GLU A 30 -0.81 1.21 -14.02
N CYS A 31 0.40 1.58 -13.61
CA CYS A 31 0.62 2.94 -13.11
C CYS A 31 0.43 3.95 -14.24
N ALA A 32 -0.41 4.96 -14.00
CA ALA A 32 -0.60 6.03 -14.97
C ALA A 32 0.73 6.75 -15.22
N PRO A 33 0.97 7.27 -16.44
CA PRO A 33 2.16 8.04 -16.74
C PRO A 33 2.35 9.18 -15.74
N GLU A 34 3.60 9.49 -15.43
CA GLU A 34 3.96 10.54 -14.49
C GLU A 34 3.26 11.87 -14.81
N GLY A 35 2.81 12.58 -13.77
CA GLY A 35 2.11 13.87 -13.93
C GLY A 35 0.62 13.77 -14.27
N THR A 36 0.12 12.60 -14.65
CA THR A 36 -1.32 12.40 -14.95
C THR A 36 -2.18 12.52 -13.70
N LYS A 37 -1.70 11.99 -12.57
CA LYS A 37 -2.41 11.97 -11.29
C LYS A 37 -1.52 12.54 -10.19
N LYS A 38 -2.09 13.45 -9.39
CA LYS A 38 -1.40 14.02 -8.22
C LYS A 38 -1.28 12.99 -7.11
N ILE A 39 -0.07 12.86 -6.55
CA ILE A 39 0.18 12.05 -5.36
C ILE A 39 -0.47 12.72 -4.16
N LYS A 40 -1.35 12.01 -3.44
CA LYS A 40 -1.95 12.52 -2.19
C LYS A 40 -1.03 12.21 -1.01
N VAL A 41 -0.59 13.23 -0.29
CA VAL A 41 0.12 13.09 0.99
C VAL A 41 -0.86 13.38 2.11
N GLU A 42 -1.11 12.40 2.97
CA GLU A 42 -2.13 12.47 4.02
C GLU A 42 -1.57 11.98 5.35
N GLY A 43 -2.13 12.49 6.44
CA GLY A 43 -1.73 12.13 7.79
C GLY A 43 -1.36 13.36 8.59
N TYR A 44 -0.30 13.26 9.39
CA TYR A 44 -0.02 14.20 10.46
C TYR A 44 1.43 14.65 10.55
N PHE A 45 1.60 15.85 11.08
CA PHE A 45 2.88 16.37 11.57
C PHE A 45 2.76 16.74 13.05
N SER A 46 3.89 16.84 13.75
CA SER A 46 3.94 17.08 15.18
C SER A 46 3.20 18.37 15.57
N GLN A 47 2.40 18.30 16.63
CA GLN A 47 1.60 19.41 17.15
C GLN A 47 2.43 20.67 17.42
N LYS A 48 3.72 20.52 17.77
CA LYS A 48 4.64 21.64 18.03
C LYS A 48 4.80 22.58 16.84
N PHE A 49 4.61 22.08 15.62
CA PHE A 49 4.70 22.87 14.40
C PHE A 49 3.35 23.37 13.87
N ARG A 50 2.28 23.31 14.67
CA ARG A 50 0.94 23.77 14.27
C ARG A 50 0.93 25.17 13.66
N LYS A 51 1.75 26.09 14.19
CA LYS A 51 1.86 27.48 13.68
C LYS A 51 2.52 27.56 12.30
N ASP A 52 3.30 26.55 11.92
CA ASP A 52 4.03 26.47 10.65
C ASP A 52 3.29 25.64 9.58
N GLU A 53 2.02 25.27 9.81
CA GLU A 53 1.26 24.37 8.94
C GLU A 53 1.32 24.75 7.45
N LYS A 54 1.15 26.04 7.14
CA LYS A 54 1.21 26.53 5.75
C LYS A 54 2.58 26.30 5.12
N LYS A 55 3.66 26.57 5.87
CA LYS A 55 5.04 26.37 5.43
C LYS A 55 5.32 24.89 5.21
N ILE A 56 4.92 24.03 6.15
CA ILE A 56 5.10 22.58 6.06
C ILE A 56 4.38 22.04 4.82
N LYS A 57 3.11 22.39 4.64
CA LYS A 57 2.32 21.97 3.47
C LYS A 57 2.91 22.47 2.15
N ALA A 58 3.56 23.63 2.15
CA ALA A 58 4.27 24.14 0.98
C ALA A 58 5.55 23.33 0.70
N GLU A 59 6.33 23.00 1.73
CA GLU A 59 7.55 22.19 1.59
C GLU A 59 7.28 20.81 0.99
N TYR A 60 6.22 20.12 1.39
CA TYR A 60 5.81 18.86 0.75
C TYR A 60 5.46 19.03 -0.74
N LYS A 61 5.01 20.22 -1.16
CA LYS A 61 4.55 20.49 -2.54
C LYS A 61 5.67 21.00 -3.45
N THR A 62 6.84 21.35 -2.93
CA THR A 62 7.92 21.94 -3.75
C THR A 62 8.41 21.01 -4.85
N ILE A 63 8.28 19.70 -4.65
CA ILE A 63 8.70 18.67 -5.60
C ILE A 63 7.75 18.51 -6.82
N GLY A 64 6.63 19.25 -6.84
CA GLY A 64 5.63 19.16 -7.90
C GLY A 64 4.74 17.93 -7.78
N ASN A 65 3.67 17.88 -8.59
CA ASN A 65 2.68 16.77 -8.68
C ASN A 65 2.13 16.21 -7.35
N VAL A 66 2.17 16.99 -6.27
CA VAL A 66 1.73 16.59 -4.92
C VAL A 66 0.53 17.42 -4.47
N ARG A 67 -0.46 16.76 -3.86
CA ARG A 67 -1.52 17.40 -3.07
C ARG A 67 -1.39 16.96 -1.62
N THR A 68 -1.61 17.89 -0.68
CA THR A 68 -1.46 17.59 0.75
C THR A 68 -2.80 17.68 1.48
N ALA A 69 -3.02 16.70 2.36
CA ALA A 69 -4.12 16.60 3.32
C ALA A 69 -3.55 16.42 4.75
N LEU A 70 -2.38 17.00 5.00
CA LEU A 70 -1.70 16.93 6.30
C LEU A 70 -2.39 17.79 7.34
N ARG A 71 -2.38 17.34 8.60
CA ARG A 71 -2.93 18.06 9.75
C ARG A 71 -1.96 18.03 10.92
N PRO A 72 -2.01 19.01 11.83
CA PRO A 72 -1.28 18.91 13.08
C PRO A 72 -1.86 17.75 13.92
N TYR A 73 -0.99 16.95 14.54
CA TYR A 73 -1.39 15.81 15.37
C TYR A 73 -2.17 16.28 16.59
N PRO A 74 -3.29 15.64 16.97
CA PRO A 74 -4.15 16.17 18.03
C PRO A 74 -3.46 16.32 19.39
N LEU A 75 -2.67 15.33 19.80
CA LEU A 75 -2.01 15.28 21.10
C LEU A 75 -0.80 14.33 21.09
N GLY A 76 0.29 14.72 21.76
CA GLY A 76 1.48 13.88 21.92
C GLY A 76 2.32 13.77 20.65
N ASP A 77 3.09 12.68 20.57
CA ASP A 77 3.93 12.35 19.43
C ASP A 77 3.11 11.76 18.28
N THR A 78 3.51 12.08 17.04
CA THR A 78 2.88 11.46 15.87
C THR A 78 3.17 9.96 15.88
N SER A 79 2.28 9.16 15.30
CA SER A 79 2.65 7.81 14.87
C SER A 79 3.92 7.86 14.01
N LYS A 80 4.82 6.90 14.19
CA LYS A 80 6.10 6.84 13.47
C LYS A 80 6.03 5.94 12.25
N ASN A 81 4.87 5.90 11.60
CA ASN A 81 4.65 5.07 10.43
C ASN A 81 4.71 5.87 9.13
N PHE A 82 5.11 5.19 8.06
CA PHE A 82 5.21 5.77 6.73
C PHE A 82 4.73 4.78 5.67
N ALA A 83 3.82 5.22 4.82
CA ALA A 83 3.13 4.38 3.84
C ALA A 83 3.33 4.92 2.43
N ILE A 84 3.67 4.07 1.46
CA ILE A 84 3.94 4.50 0.08
C ILE A 84 3.20 3.59 -0.89
N GLY A 85 2.30 4.17 -1.69
CA GLY A 85 1.63 3.46 -2.79
C GLY A 85 2.59 3.10 -3.92
N ARG A 86 2.27 2.03 -4.67
CA ARG A 86 3.12 1.47 -5.74
C ARG A 86 3.32 2.33 -6.99
N CYS A 87 2.58 3.43 -7.13
CA CYS A 87 2.70 4.36 -8.27
C CYS A 87 3.17 5.74 -7.81
N VAL A 88 3.95 5.79 -6.73
CA VAL A 88 4.57 7.03 -6.25
C VAL A 88 6.03 7.03 -6.74
N PRO A 89 6.42 7.91 -7.67
CA PRO A 89 7.80 8.00 -8.14
C PRO A 89 8.78 8.13 -6.99
N ALA A 90 9.93 7.45 -7.08
CA ALA A 90 10.88 7.33 -6.00
C ALA A 90 11.42 8.69 -5.56
N TYR A 91 11.64 9.61 -6.50
CA TYR A 91 12.10 10.96 -6.18
C TYR A 91 11.07 11.74 -5.34
N ILE A 92 9.76 11.57 -5.61
CA ILE A 92 8.68 12.16 -4.81
C ILE A 92 8.64 11.49 -3.43
N ALA A 93 8.70 10.17 -3.39
CA ALA A 93 8.70 9.41 -2.15
C ALA A 93 9.85 9.82 -1.21
N ARG A 94 11.07 9.95 -1.74
CA ARG A 94 12.26 10.43 -1.02
C ARG A 94 12.05 11.83 -0.45
N HIS A 95 11.58 12.77 -1.28
CA HIS A 95 11.31 14.14 -0.82
C HIS A 95 10.32 14.14 0.34
N ILE A 96 9.20 13.43 0.21
CA ILE A 96 8.18 13.34 1.26
C ILE A 96 8.78 12.70 2.52
N LEU A 97 9.58 11.64 2.39
CA LEU A 97 10.25 10.96 3.50
C LEU A 97 11.19 11.90 4.26
N GLN A 98 12.01 12.69 3.55
CA GLN A 98 12.91 13.68 4.15
C GLN A 98 12.14 14.78 4.89
N VAL A 99 11.07 15.31 4.28
CA VAL A 99 10.24 16.35 4.91
C VAL A 99 9.50 15.78 6.13
N SER A 100 9.07 14.52 6.08
CA SER A 100 8.45 13.83 7.22
C SER A 100 9.38 13.68 8.40
N GLN A 101 10.65 13.33 8.19
CA GLN A 101 11.63 13.23 9.27
C GLN A 101 11.85 14.57 10.01
N LYS A 102 11.66 15.71 9.35
CA LYS A 102 11.77 17.04 9.99
C LYS A 102 10.59 17.38 10.89
N TYR A 103 9.39 16.96 10.49
CA TYR A 103 8.14 17.47 11.06
C TYR A 103 7.33 16.45 11.85
N THR A 104 7.75 15.19 11.89
CA THR A 104 7.12 14.12 12.68
C THR A 104 8.00 13.72 13.86
N SER A 105 7.55 12.79 14.68
CA SER A 105 8.33 12.18 15.77
C SER A 105 9.28 11.07 15.28
N GLY A 106 9.46 10.91 13.95
CA GLY A 106 10.36 9.94 13.33
C GLY A 106 9.63 8.88 12.50
N ILE A 107 10.40 7.95 11.93
CA ILE A 107 9.91 6.85 11.12
C ILE A 107 10.55 5.56 11.62
N GLU A 108 9.72 4.68 12.18
CA GLU A 108 10.11 3.40 12.77
C GLU A 108 9.27 2.25 12.23
N SER A 109 8.27 2.52 11.39
CA SER A 109 7.46 1.48 10.75
C SER A 109 7.07 1.84 9.33
N LEU A 110 7.11 0.86 8.42
CA LEU A 110 6.60 0.99 7.06
C LEU A 110 5.32 0.18 6.91
N VAL A 111 4.35 0.71 6.17
CA VAL A 111 3.08 0.00 5.91
C VAL A 111 3.22 -0.87 4.66
N VAL A 112 2.70 -2.08 4.72
CA VAL A 112 2.68 -3.02 3.59
C VAL A 112 2.00 -2.37 2.38
N GLN A 113 2.73 -2.31 1.26
CA GLN A 113 2.36 -1.51 0.08
C GLN A 113 1.01 -1.90 -0.52
N GLU A 114 0.63 -3.17 -0.46
CA GLU A 114 -0.61 -3.72 -1.00
C GLU A 114 -1.87 -3.22 -0.28
N PHE A 115 -1.74 -2.64 0.91
CA PHE A 115 -2.84 -1.97 1.62
C PHE A 115 -3.01 -0.51 1.21
N ILE A 116 -2.08 0.04 0.43
CA ILE A 116 -1.99 1.46 0.17
C ILE A 116 -2.55 1.81 -1.22
N PRO A 117 -3.40 2.84 -1.34
CA PRO A 117 -3.82 3.34 -2.65
C PRO A 117 -2.61 3.74 -3.50
N ALA A 118 -2.61 3.36 -4.77
CA ALA A 118 -1.42 3.42 -5.62
C ALA A 118 -0.72 4.80 -5.69
N HIS A 119 -1.47 5.90 -5.67
CA HIS A 119 -0.95 7.28 -5.80
C HIS A 119 -1.09 8.06 -4.48
N TRP A 120 -0.73 7.43 -3.37
CA TRP A 120 -0.94 7.95 -2.03
C TRP A 120 0.26 7.70 -1.13
N VAL A 121 0.55 8.65 -0.25
CA VAL A 121 1.57 8.56 0.79
C VAL A 121 0.96 8.92 2.13
N GLY A 122 1.18 8.05 3.11
CA GLY A 122 0.74 8.23 4.49
C GLY A 122 1.89 8.63 5.38
N VAL A 123 1.68 9.68 6.17
CA VAL A 123 2.69 10.23 7.10
C VAL A 123 2.12 10.22 8.50
N GLY A 124 2.67 9.39 9.40
CA GLY A 124 2.25 9.32 10.80
C GLY A 124 0.74 9.13 10.96
N ALA A 125 0.13 8.31 10.10
CA ALA A 125 -1.29 8.10 10.05
C ALA A 125 -1.74 7.08 11.11
N THR A 126 -2.81 7.40 11.84
CA THR A 126 -3.32 6.58 12.95
C THR A 126 -4.24 5.44 12.51
N MET A 127 -4.48 5.28 11.20
CA MET A 127 -5.46 4.33 10.67
C MET A 127 -4.90 2.91 10.48
N PHE A 128 -3.57 2.76 10.54
CA PHE A 128 -2.90 1.50 10.27
C PHE A 128 -2.77 0.68 11.55
N ASP A 129 -3.22 -0.57 11.50
CA ASP A 129 -3.03 -1.52 12.59
C ASP A 129 -1.62 -2.13 12.57
N GLU A 130 -1.17 -2.67 13.70
CA GLU A 130 0.19 -3.21 13.85
C GLU A 130 0.52 -4.29 12.81
N LEU A 131 -0.42 -5.13 12.42
CA LEU A 131 -0.18 -6.23 11.45
C LEU A 131 -0.10 -5.75 10.00
N SER A 132 -0.50 -4.51 9.74
CA SER A 132 -0.34 -3.86 8.43
C SER A 132 1.02 -3.20 8.26
N GLN A 133 1.86 -3.21 9.29
CA GLN A 133 3.13 -2.50 9.37
C GLN A 133 4.29 -3.45 9.67
N GLN A 134 5.50 -3.03 9.31
CA GLN A 134 6.74 -3.68 9.68
C GLN A 134 7.68 -2.66 10.29
N THR A 135 8.31 -3.02 11.40
CA THR A 135 9.30 -2.17 12.06
C THR A 135 10.56 -2.09 11.21
N VAL A 136 11.12 -0.89 11.09
CA VAL A 136 12.36 -0.64 10.35
C VAL A 136 13.38 0.13 11.18
N THR A 137 14.65 -0.10 10.90
CA THR A 137 15.76 0.64 11.52
C THR A 137 16.03 1.96 10.80
N PRO A 138 16.72 2.93 11.45
CA PRO A 138 17.16 4.16 10.78
C PRO A 138 18.02 3.89 9.54
N GLU A 139 18.84 2.85 9.53
CA GLU A 139 19.67 2.46 8.39
C GLU A 139 18.80 2.01 7.22
N GLN A 140 17.76 1.21 7.46
CA GLN A 140 16.81 0.79 6.43
C GLN A 140 16.02 1.99 5.87
N VAL A 141 15.61 2.93 6.72
CA VAL A 141 14.99 4.19 6.27
C VAL A 141 15.95 5.01 5.42
N SER A 142 17.24 5.03 5.78
CA SER A 142 18.29 5.74 5.01
C SER A 142 18.52 5.11 3.63
N GLN A 143 18.42 3.79 3.49
CA GLN A 143 18.52 3.11 2.18
C GLN A 143 17.45 3.59 1.19
N LEU A 144 16.22 3.85 1.66
CA LEU A 144 15.15 4.40 0.83
C LEU A 144 15.46 5.82 0.33
N LEU A 145 16.34 6.56 1.02
CA LEU A 145 16.79 7.90 0.60
C LEU A 145 17.89 7.88 -0.46
N ASN A 146 18.42 6.71 -0.84
CA ASN A 146 19.47 6.60 -1.84
C ASN A 146 19.00 7.17 -3.20
N PRO A 147 19.62 8.26 -3.71
CA PRO A 147 19.21 8.87 -4.97
C PRO A 147 19.46 7.99 -6.20
N ASP A 148 20.34 7.00 -6.09
CA ASP A 148 20.73 6.12 -7.21
C ASP A 148 19.67 5.06 -7.53
N LEU A 149 18.73 4.79 -6.61
CA LEU A 149 17.65 3.84 -6.88
C LEU A 149 16.65 4.45 -7.86
N ASN A 150 16.31 3.73 -8.92
CA ASN A 150 15.19 4.09 -9.78
C ASN A 150 13.84 3.76 -9.13
N ASP A 151 12.73 3.99 -9.83
CA ASP A 151 11.37 3.74 -9.30
C ASP A 151 11.12 2.26 -8.97
N GLU A 152 11.56 1.35 -9.84
CA GLU A 152 11.42 -0.09 -9.66
C GLU A 152 12.25 -0.59 -8.48
N GLU A 153 13.53 -0.21 -8.42
CA GLU A 153 14.45 -0.58 -7.34
C GLU A 153 14.00 -0.02 -5.99
N PHE A 154 13.50 1.21 -5.97
CA PHE A 154 12.93 1.82 -4.77
C PHE A 154 11.73 1.03 -4.26
N HIS A 155 10.79 0.68 -5.14
CA HIS A 155 9.61 -0.09 -4.74
C HIS A 155 9.93 -1.53 -4.38
N ALA A 156 10.89 -2.17 -5.04
CA ALA A 156 11.40 -3.48 -4.66
C ALA A 156 12.01 -3.46 -3.25
N LEU A 157 12.85 -2.46 -2.96
CA LEU A 157 13.39 -2.25 -1.61
C LEU A 157 12.26 -2.02 -0.59
N TYR A 158 11.31 -1.15 -0.89
CA TYR A 158 10.16 -0.89 -0.01
C TYR A 158 9.36 -2.17 0.31
N LYS A 159 9.04 -2.98 -0.72
CA LYS A 159 8.36 -4.27 -0.56
C LYS A 159 9.16 -5.23 0.32
N SER A 160 10.48 -5.31 0.13
CA SER A 160 11.35 -6.18 0.96
C SER A 160 11.40 -5.76 2.44
N LEU A 161 11.23 -4.47 2.74
CA LEU A 161 11.18 -3.93 4.09
C LEU A 161 9.80 -4.05 4.74
N THR A 162 8.80 -4.53 4.01
CA THR A 162 7.40 -4.63 4.45
C THR A 162 6.85 -6.07 4.35
N ILE A 163 7.72 -7.08 4.33
CA ILE A 163 7.30 -8.48 4.31
C ILE A 163 6.58 -8.82 5.61
N GLN A 164 5.33 -9.28 5.50
CA GLN A 164 4.52 -9.64 6.66
C GLN A 164 4.90 -11.00 7.25
N ASP A 165 4.88 -11.07 8.58
CA ASP A 165 5.03 -12.32 9.33
C ASP A 165 3.96 -13.34 8.94
N GLU A 166 4.35 -14.62 8.89
CA GLU A 166 3.43 -15.72 8.60
C GLU A 166 2.46 -15.98 9.74
N LYS A 167 2.90 -15.72 10.98
CA LYS A 167 2.14 -15.94 12.20
C LYS A 167 2.22 -14.70 13.07
N VAL A 168 1.11 -14.37 13.71
CA VAL A 168 0.98 -13.19 14.55
C VAL A 168 0.55 -13.59 15.96
N PRO A 169 0.95 -12.81 16.99
CA PRO A 169 0.49 -13.05 18.35
C PRO A 169 -1.02 -12.80 18.44
N PHE A 170 -1.75 -13.73 19.06
CA PHE A 170 -3.18 -13.62 19.35
C PHE A 170 -3.47 -14.29 20.69
N PHE A 171 -3.73 -13.47 21.73
CA PHE A 171 -4.00 -13.94 23.10
C PHE A 171 -2.97 -14.97 23.62
N GLY A 172 -1.67 -14.68 23.48
CA GLY A 172 -0.59 -15.57 23.93
C GLY A 172 -0.29 -16.76 23.01
N LEU A 173 -1.07 -16.95 21.94
CA LEU A 173 -0.82 -17.95 20.90
C LEU A 173 -0.17 -17.31 19.66
N LYS A 174 0.47 -18.13 18.83
CA LYS A 174 0.89 -17.73 17.47
C LYS A 174 -0.04 -18.36 16.45
N VAL A 175 -0.89 -17.55 15.82
CA VAL A 175 -1.87 -17.98 14.83
C VAL A 175 -1.48 -17.51 13.43
N PRO A 176 -1.94 -18.16 12.34
CA PRO A 176 -1.70 -17.68 10.99
C PRO A 176 -2.12 -16.21 10.81
N ASN A 177 -1.30 -15.44 10.10
CA ASN A 177 -1.61 -14.04 9.80
C ASN A 177 -2.69 -13.95 8.72
N VAL A 178 -3.93 -13.75 9.15
CA VAL A 178 -5.08 -13.61 8.25
C VAL A 178 -5.01 -12.38 7.34
N LYS A 179 -4.15 -11.40 7.67
CA LYS A 179 -3.92 -10.21 6.85
C LYS A 179 -2.73 -10.35 5.90
N LYS A 180 -1.99 -11.47 5.93
CA LYS A 180 -0.84 -11.65 5.05
C LYS A 180 -1.29 -11.56 3.60
N ARG A 181 -0.72 -10.63 2.85
CA ARG A 181 -0.92 -10.52 1.39
C ARG A 181 0.10 -11.42 0.69
N HIS A 182 -0.34 -12.10 -0.36
CA HIS A 182 0.59 -12.73 -1.28
C HIS A 182 1.27 -11.60 -2.06
N GLN A 183 2.55 -11.39 -1.79
CA GLN A 183 3.39 -10.52 -2.61
C GLN A 183 3.71 -11.32 -3.87
N GLU A 184 3.05 -11.00 -4.97
CA GLU A 184 3.44 -11.51 -6.29
C GLU A 184 4.80 -10.88 -6.63
N SER A 185 5.78 -11.73 -6.95
CA SER A 185 6.99 -11.29 -7.62
C SER A 185 6.57 -11.01 -9.06
N GLU A 186 6.66 -9.75 -9.47
CA GLU A 186 6.64 -9.37 -10.88
C GLU A 186 7.91 -9.90 -11.57
#